data_AF-A0A4R3E4S5-F1
#
_entry.id   AF-A0A4R3E4S5-F1
#
_cell.length_a   1.000
_cell.length_b   1.000
_cell.length_c   1.000
_cell.angle_alpha   90.00
_cell.angle_beta   90.00
_cell.angle_gamma   90.00
#
_symmetry.space_group_name_H-M   'P 1'
#
loop_
_entity.id
_entity.type
_entity.pdbx_description
1 polymer ?
#
loop_
_entity_poly.entity_id
_entity_poly.type
_entity_poly.pdbx_seq_one_letter_code
_entity_poly.pdbx_strand_id
1 'polypeptide(L)'
;MFGLDKTLLRISAVIIGLVLAGLAFWAGMAALDRMESRAAEAARAERDAHWRAEIAASNAVAERERAEQLQQTAAAESRARAEISSLSDDLADLERRNATLPNADACGLDRDRVRLLDAR
;
A
#
# COMPACT_ATOMS: atom_id res chain seq x y z
N MET A 1 -30.30 50.37 65.36
CA MET A 1 -29.95 50.04 63.95
C MET A 1 -28.84 48.99 63.89
N PHE A 2 -29.04 47.77 64.43
CA PHE A 2 -27.99 46.72 64.50
C PHE A 2 -28.38 45.39 63.81
N GLY A 3 -29.44 45.38 63.00
CA GLY A 3 -29.95 44.18 62.30
C GLY A 3 -29.36 43.94 60.90
N LEU A 4 -28.77 44.96 60.27
CA LEU A 4 -28.25 44.85 58.91
C LEU A 4 -26.98 43.98 58.84
N ASP A 5 -26.02 44.13 59.76
CA ASP A 5 -24.73 43.43 59.66
C ASP A 5 -24.83 41.90 59.74
N LYS A 6 -25.67 41.38 60.65
CA LYS A 6 -25.88 39.93 60.77
C LYS A 6 -26.64 39.35 59.58
N THR A 7 -27.49 40.15 58.95
CA THR A 7 -28.27 39.74 57.77
C THR A 7 -27.37 39.74 56.53
N LEU A 8 -26.54 40.77 56.38
CA LEU A 8 -25.52 40.85 55.33
C LEU A 8 -24.53 39.69 55.43
N LEU A 9 -24.01 39.39 56.63
CA LEU A 9 -23.09 38.26 56.85
C LEU A 9 -23.70 36.91 56.42
N ARG A 10 -24.99 36.68 56.73
CA ARG A 10 -25.70 35.46 56.33
C ARG A 10 -25.88 35.37 54.81
N ILE A 11 -26.23 36.49 54.17
CA ILE A 11 -26.36 36.57 52.70
C ILE A 11 -24.99 36.31 52.04
N SER A 12 -23.92 36.91 52.55
CA SER A 12 -22.55 36.68 52.05
C SER A 12 -22.16 35.21 52.15
N ALA A 13 -22.44 34.55 53.28
CA ALA A 13 -22.14 33.13 53.45
C ALA A 13 -22.91 32.24 52.47
N VAL A 14 -24.18 32.55 52.20
CA VAL A 14 -24.99 31.83 51.21
C VAL A 14 -24.43 32.04 49.80
N ILE A 15 -24.08 33.27 49.43
CA ILE A 15 -23.50 33.57 48.11
C ILE A 15 -22.18 32.82 47.92
N ILE A 16 -21.29 32.85 48.91
CA ILE A 16 -20.02 32.12 48.87
C ILE A 16 -20.27 30.62 48.72
N GLY A 17 -21.23 30.06 49.48
CA GLY A 17 -21.62 28.67 49.38
C GLY A 17 -22.10 28.28 47.97
N LEU A 18 -22.93 29.12 47.35
CA LEU A 18 -23.42 28.90 45.98
C LEU A 18 -22.30 28.98 44.95
N VAL A 19 -21.37 29.94 45.08
CA VAL A 19 -20.21 30.06 44.19
C VAL A 19 -19.31 28.82 44.29
N LEU A 20 -19.01 28.36 45.50
CA LEU A 20 -18.20 27.16 45.71
C LEU A 20 -18.88 25.90 45.17
N ALA A 21 -20.20 25.77 45.36
CA ALA A 21 -20.97 24.66 44.81
C ALA A 21 -20.94 24.68 43.27
N GLY A 22 -21.08 25.86 42.65
CA GLY A 22 -20.98 26.03 41.20
C GLY A 22 -19.59 25.66 40.66
N LEU A 23 -18.52 26.08 41.33
CA LEU A 23 -17.15 25.73 40.95
C LEU A 23 -16.88 24.23 41.11
N ALA A 24 -17.34 23.62 42.20
CA ALA A 24 -17.21 22.17 42.42
C ALA A 24 -17.95 21.37 41.35
N PHE A 25 -19.18 21.79 41.01
CA PHE A 25 -19.96 21.17 39.94
C PHE A 25 -19.26 21.29 38.58
N TRP A 26 -18.76 22.48 38.24
CA TRP A 26 -18.02 22.70 37.00
C TRP A 26 -16.74 21.86 36.93
N ALA A 27 -15.96 21.82 38.02
CA ALA A 27 -14.76 21.00 38.10
C ALA A 27 -15.06 19.50 37.94
N GLY A 28 -16.17 19.04 38.52
CA GLY A 28 -16.67 17.67 38.37
C GLY A 28 -17.03 17.35 36.91
N MET A 29 -17.83 18.22 36.26
CA MET A 29 -18.19 18.06 34.85
C MET A 29 -16.96 18.07 33.93
N ALA A 30 -16.01 18.97 34.17
CA ALA A 30 -14.76 19.03 33.41
C ALA A 30 -13.88 17.78 33.62
N ALA A 31 -13.93 17.16 34.81
CA ALA A 31 -13.22 15.91 35.06
C ALA A 31 -13.83 14.73 34.29
N LEU A 32 -15.17 14.65 34.22
CA LEU A 32 -15.88 13.63 33.45
C LEU A 32 -15.57 13.75 31.95
N ASP A 33 -15.63 14.96 31.39
CA ASP A 33 -15.29 15.22 29.99
C ASP A 33 -13.84 14.82 29.65
N ARG A 34 -12.90 15.11 30.56
CA ARG A 34 -11.51 14.66 30.43
C ARG A 34 -11.35 13.14 30.50
N MET A 35 -12.19 12.44 31.27
CA MET A 35 -12.14 10.98 31.33
C MET A 35 -12.70 10.36 30.04
N GLU A 36 -13.81 10.89 29.54
CA GLU A 36 -14.44 10.42 28.30
C GLU A 36 -13.53 10.64 27.09
N SER A 37 -12.94 11.84 26.96
CA SER A 37 -11.98 12.13 25.88
C SER A 37 -10.77 11.20 25.91
N ARG A 38 -10.16 10.97 27.08
CA ARG A 38 -9.04 10.01 27.21
C ARG A 38 -9.45 8.59 26.86
N ALA A 39 -10.63 8.14 27.27
CA ALA A 39 -11.13 6.81 26.95
C ALA A 39 -11.36 6.67 25.43
N ALA A 40 -11.93 7.69 24.78
CA ALA A 40 -12.12 7.71 23.34
C ALA A 40 -10.79 7.73 22.57
N GLU A 41 -9.81 8.51 23.03
CA GLU A 41 -8.45 8.55 22.46
C GLU A 41 -7.74 7.20 22.59
N ALA A 42 -7.78 6.58 23.77
CA ALA A 42 -7.18 5.26 24.00
C ALA A 42 -7.81 4.19 23.09
N ALA A 43 -9.14 4.17 22.98
CA ALA A 43 -9.86 3.23 22.12
C ALA A 43 -9.54 3.43 20.63
N ARG A 44 -9.32 4.69 20.18
CA ARG A 44 -8.87 4.97 18.80
C ARG A 44 -7.43 4.49 18.60
N ALA A 45 -6.53 4.81 19.53
CA ALA A 45 -5.13 4.41 19.46
C ALA A 45 -4.96 2.89 19.40
N GLU A 46 -5.74 2.13 20.19
CA GLU A 46 -5.71 0.68 20.16
C GLU A 46 -6.17 0.12 18.81
N ARG A 47 -7.28 0.63 18.26
CA ARG A 47 -7.76 0.23 16.93
C ARG A 47 -6.76 0.59 15.83
N ASP A 48 -6.20 1.79 15.88
CA ASP A 48 -5.22 2.25 14.89
C ASP A 48 -3.96 1.41 14.95
N ALA A 49 -3.50 1.02 16.15
CA ALA A 49 -2.37 0.12 16.33
C ALA A 49 -2.66 -1.28 15.77
N HIS A 50 -3.84 -1.83 16.05
CA HIS A 50 -4.26 -3.13 15.54
C HIS A 50 -4.30 -3.13 14.00
N TRP A 51 -5.00 -2.16 13.40
CA TRP A 51 -5.12 -2.09 11.94
C TRP A 51 -3.80 -1.77 11.26
N ARG A 52 -2.93 -0.96 11.87
CA ARG A 52 -1.57 -0.74 11.35
C ARG A 52 -0.76 -2.03 11.32
N ALA A 53 -0.89 -2.88 12.34
CA ALA A 53 -0.21 -4.16 12.38
C ALA A 53 -0.74 -5.11 11.29
N GLU A 54 -2.06 -5.21 11.13
CA GLU A 54 -2.70 -6.02 10.08
C GLU A 54 -2.31 -5.56 8.68
N ILE A 55 -2.33 -4.24 8.42
CA ILE A 55 -1.91 -3.66 7.14
C ILE A 55 -0.42 -3.95 6.89
N ALA A 56 0.44 -3.80 7.89
CA ALA A 56 1.87 -4.10 7.75
C ALA A 56 2.11 -5.59 7.43
N ALA A 57 1.37 -6.50 8.08
CA ALA A 57 1.43 -7.93 7.80
C ALA A 57 0.94 -8.25 6.37
N SER A 58 -0.20 -7.69 5.96
CA SER A 58 -0.74 -7.86 4.61
C SER A 58 0.22 -7.33 3.54
N ASN A 59 0.79 -6.15 3.74
CA ASN A 59 1.78 -5.59 2.82
C ASN A 59 3.04 -6.46 2.73
N ALA A 60 3.51 -7.03 3.84
CA ALA A 60 4.66 -7.93 3.82
C ALA A 60 4.41 -9.21 3.00
N VAL A 61 3.17 -9.72 2.99
CA VAL A 61 2.77 -10.84 2.13
C VAL A 61 2.73 -10.41 0.67
N ALA A 62 2.06 -9.29 0.37
CA ALA A 62 1.96 -8.78 -0.99
C ALA A 62 3.32 -8.49 -1.62
N GLU A 63 4.27 -7.94 -0.85
CA GLU A 63 5.64 -7.69 -1.34
C GLU A 63 6.42 -8.99 -1.61
N ARG A 64 6.19 -10.05 -0.83
CA ARG A 64 6.78 -11.37 -1.11
C ARG A 64 6.23 -11.97 -2.40
N GLU A 65 4.91 -11.90 -2.59
CA GLU A 65 4.26 -12.39 -3.81
C GLU A 65 4.73 -11.61 -5.04
N ARG A 66 4.85 -10.28 -4.94
CA ARG A 66 5.41 -9.44 -6.01
C ARG A 66 6.85 -9.82 -6.34
N ALA A 67 7.69 -10.04 -5.32
CA ALA A 67 9.06 -10.46 -5.54
C ALA A 67 9.15 -11.82 -6.24
N GLU A 68 8.30 -12.77 -5.86
CA GLU A 68 8.21 -14.08 -6.52
C GLU A 68 7.74 -13.95 -7.97
N GLN A 69 6.69 -13.17 -8.22
CA GLN A 69 6.19 -12.90 -9.57
C GLN A 69 7.27 -12.26 -10.44
N LEU A 70 8.01 -11.27 -9.93
CA LEU A 70 9.10 -10.64 -10.66
C LEU A 70 10.19 -11.64 -11.03
N GLN A 71 10.54 -12.57 -10.15
CA GLN A 71 11.51 -13.63 -10.46
C GLN A 71 10.99 -14.57 -11.56
N GLN A 72 9.73 -14.98 -11.47
CA GLN A 72 9.10 -15.85 -12.48
C GLN A 72 9.02 -15.14 -13.85
N THR A 73 8.59 -13.87 -13.87
CA THR A 73 8.56 -13.05 -15.08
C THR A 73 9.96 -12.87 -15.66
N ALA A 74 10.97 -12.54 -14.85
CA ALA A 74 12.34 -12.39 -15.33
C ALA A 74 12.89 -13.69 -15.93
N ALA A 75 12.59 -14.85 -15.33
CA ALA A 75 12.96 -16.15 -15.87
C ALA A 75 12.24 -16.44 -17.20
N ALA A 76 10.94 -16.14 -17.30
CA ALA A 76 10.17 -16.30 -18.52
C ALA A 76 10.69 -15.37 -19.64
N GLU A 77 10.95 -14.11 -19.34
CA GLU A 77 11.54 -13.15 -20.28
C GLU A 77 12.92 -13.61 -20.75
N SER A 78 13.77 -14.10 -19.86
CA SER A 78 15.08 -14.62 -20.24
C SER A 78 14.98 -15.80 -21.19
N ARG A 79 14.03 -16.73 -20.98
CA ARG A 79 13.79 -17.86 -21.88
C ARG A 79 13.29 -17.40 -23.23
N ALA A 80 12.30 -16.50 -23.25
CA ALA A 80 11.76 -15.95 -24.49
C ALA A 80 12.83 -15.22 -25.31
N ARG A 81 13.68 -14.42 -24.64
CA ARG A 81 14.81 -13.73 -25.31
C ARG A 81 15.83 -14.72 -25.88
N ALA A 82 16.14 -15.80 -25.16
CA ALA A 82 17.05 -16.83 -25.66
C ALA A 82 16.48 -17.54 -26.89
N GLU A 83 15.18 -17.85 -26.88
CA GLU A 83 14.49 -18.47 -28.02
C GLU A 83 14.43 -17.52 -29.22
N ILE A 84 14.10 -16.25 -29.02
CA ILE A 84 14.13 -15.22 -30.07
C ILE A 84 15.53 -15.09 -30.68
N SER A 85 16.57 -15.07 -29.84
CA SER A 85 17.96 -15.02 -30.32
C SER A 85 18.29 -16.24 -31.18
N SER A 86 17.96 -17.44 -30.70
CA SER A 86 18.18 -18.69 -31.45
C SER A 86 17.45 -18.68 -32.79
N LEU A 87 16.18 -18.28 -32.81
CA LEU A 87 15.39 -18.21 -34.04
C LEU A 87 15.92 -17.15 -35.01
N SER A 88 16.44 -16.04 -34.49
CA SER A 88 17.06 -14.98 -35.30
C SER A 88 18.37 -15.45 -35.93
N ASP A 89 19.19 -16.18 -35.17
CA ASP A 89 20.44 -16.76 -35.66
C ASP A 89 20.18 -17.82 -36.73
N ASP A 90 19.18 -18.70 -36.51
CA ASP A 90 18.73 -19.68 -37.50
C ASP A 90 18.24 -19.01 -38.79
N LEU A 91 17.49 -17.92 -38.67
CA LEU A 91 16.98 -17.17 -39.82
C LEU A 91 18.11 -16.48 -40.58
N ALA A 92 19.05 -15.85 -39.88
CA ALA A 92 20.22 -15.23 -40.51
C ALA A 92 21.11 -16.26 -41.22
N ASP A 93 21.26 -17.46 -40.64
CA ASP A 93 21.99 -18.54 -41.29
C ASP A 93 21.25 -19.07 -42.53
N LEU A 94 19.92 -19.20 -42.45
CA LEU A 94 19.08 -19.58 -43.58
C LEU A 94 19.18 -18.57 -44.73
N GLU A 95 19.09 -17.28 -44.43
CA GLU A 95 19.23 -16.20 -45.41
C GLU A 95 20.61 -16.24 -46.09
N ARG A 96 21.66 -16.47 -45.29
CA ARG A 96 23.03 -16.65 -45.81
C ARG A 96 23.13 -17.85 -46.75
N ARG A 97 22.60 -19.01 -46.36
CA ARG A 97 22.60 -20.23 -47.20
C ARG A 97 21.78 -20.02 -48.48
N ASN A 98 20.62 -19.37 -48.37
CA ASN A 98 19.78 -19.05 -49.52
C ASN A 98 20.51 -18.15 -50.52
N ALA A 99 21.25 -17.14 -50.06
CA ALA A 99 22.05 -16.26 -50.92
C ALA A 99 23.19 -16.98 -51.67
N THR A 100 23.63 -18.14 -51.18
CA THR A 100 24.65 -18.96 -51.86
C THR A 100 24.09 -19.93 -52.92
N LEU A 101 22.77 -20.07 -53.01
CA LEU A 101 22.14 -20.97 -53.98
C LEU A 101 22.24 -20.43 -55.42
N PRO A 102 22.26 -21.32 -56.43
CA PRO A 102 22.13 -20.93 -57.83
C PRO A 102 20.81 -20.15 -58.05
N ASN A 103 20.82 -19.15 -58.94
CA ASN A 103 19.66 -18.28 -59.20
C ASN A 103 19.15 -17.53 -57.95
N ALA A 104 20.06 -17.02 -57.09
CA ALA A 104 19.70 -16.17 -55.94
C ALA A 104 18.75 -15.03 -56.33
N ASP A 105 18.95 -14.43 -57.51
CA ASP A 105 18.17 -13.31 -58.05
C ASP A 105 16.82 -13.72 -58.66
N ALA A 106 16.52 -15.02 -58.78
CA ALA A 106 15.24 -15.49 -59.30
C ALA A 106 14.12 -15.38 -58.26
N CYS A 107 12.97 -14.87 -58.71
CA CYS A 107 11.75 -14.83 -57.91
C CYS A 107 11.07 -16.21 -57.88
N GLY A 108 10.89 -16.79 -56.68
CA GLY A 108 10.14 -18.03 -56.48
C GLY A 108 10.82 -19.03 -55.53
N LEU A 109 10.16 -20.17 -55.34
CA LEU A 109 10.67 -21.34 -54.61
C LEU A 109 11.11 -22.41 -55.60
N ASP A 110 12.41 -22.56 -55.80
CA ASP A 110 12.99 -23.66 -56.57
C ASP A 110 13.23 -24.90 -55.68
N ARG A 111 13.64 -26.01 -56.30
CA ARG A 111 13.83 -27.28 -55.60
C ARG A 111 14.88 -27.20 -54.49
N ASP A 112 15.91 -26.39 -54.67
CA ASP A 112 17.02 -26.29 -53.72
C ASP A 112 16.65 -25.41 -52.52
N ARG A 113 15.86 -24.34 -52.73
CA ARG A 113 15.26 -23.54 -51.65
C ARG A 113 14.24 -24.34 -50.83
N VAL A 114 13.42 -25.17 -51.46
CA VAL A 114 12.48 -26.06 -50.73
C VAL A 114 13.25 -27.04 -49.85
N ARG A 115 14.30 -27.68 -50.38
CA ARG A 115 15.16 -28.57 -49.59
C ARG A 115 15.86 -27.86 -48.43
N LEU A 116 16.27 -26.61 -48.62
CA LEU A 116 16.89 -25.81 -47.57
C LEU A 116 15.89 -25.49 -46.43
N LEU A 117 14.61 -25.28 -46.75
CA LEU A 117 13.55 -25.08 -45.76
C LEU A 117 13.14 -26.38 -45.05
N ASP A 118 13.08 -27.51 -45.79
CA ASP A 118 12.76 -28.84 -45.26
C ASP A 118 13.88 -29.45 -44.40
N ALA A 119 15.11 -28.92 -44.49
CA ALA A 119 16.27 -29.40 -43.73
C ALA A 119 16.37 -28.79 -42.31
N ARG A 120 15.36 -28.02 -41.88
CA ARG A 120 15.22 -27.43 -40.56
C ARG A 120 14.36 -28.33 -39.66
#